data_AF-A0A7Y2XB67-F1
#
_entry.id   AF-A0A7Y2XB67-F1
#
_cell.length_a   1.000
_cell.length_b   1.000
_cell.length_c   1.000
_cell.angle_alpha   90.00
_cell.angle_beta   90.00
_cell.angle_gamma   90.00
#
_symmetry.space_group_name_H-M   'P 1'
#
loop_
_entity.id
_entity.type
_entity.pdbx_description
1 polymer ?
#
loop_
_entity_poly.entity_id
_entity_poly.type
_entity_poly.pdbx_seq_one_letter_code
_entity_poly.pdbx_strand_id
1 'polypeptide(L)'
;MKVKHITLGIIVCLIASFGGAFIYDTFFSSDRTIIIQKEAEKGAIPIHNGETADLQTGFISASKKSTPSVVFIKTESQYQRSSSWFFGFDPFGRVGKVASTGSGVIVSADGYIITNHHVIQNADKIEVVLSESQKSFEAELVGTAASSDLALLKIKTDNLTPITFQNSDELEIGQWVLAVGNPFNLTSTVTAGIVSAKGRNINIVNDQFPIESFIQTDAAINPGN
;
A
#
# COMPACT_ATOMS: atom_id res chain seq x y z
N MET A 1 30.11 88.00 40.10
CA MET A 1 30.51 87.47 38.76
C MET A 1 30.19 85.98 38.51
N LYS A 2 29.77 85.15 39.48
CA LYS A 2 29.60 83.69 39.29
C LYS A 2 28.28 83.23 38.62
N VAL A 3 27.21 84.02 38.66
CA VAL A 3 25.87 83.59 38.17
C VAL A 3 25.76 83.56 36.63
N LYS A 4 26.40 84.51 35.92
CA LYS A 4 26.37 84.57 34.44
C LYS A 4 27.00 83.35 33.75
N HIS A 5 28.01 82.73 34.37
CA HIS A 5 28.66 81.55 33.82
C HIS A 5 27.82 80.27 34.01
N ILE A 6 27.04 80.20 35.09
CA ILE A 6 26.12 79.06 35.35
C ILE A 6 24.96 79.10 34.37
N THR A 7 24.36 80.27 34.13
CA THR A 7 23.26 80.43 33.16
C THR A 7 23.69 80.13 31.73
N LEU A 8 24.92 80.51 31.35
CA LEU A 8 25.47 80.21 30.02
C LEU A 8 25.71 78.71 29.84
N GLY A 9 26.22 78.02 30.87
CA GLY A 9 26.42 76.57 30.84
C GLY A 9 25.10 75.80 30.67
N ILE A 10 24.03 76.21 31.35
CA ILE A 10 22.70 75.58 31.22
C ILE A 10 22.15 75.75 29.81
N ILE A 11 22.28 76.94 29.22
CA ILE A 11 21.80 77.21 27.85
C ILE A 11 22.56 76.35 26.83
N VAL A 12 23.88 76.22 26.96
CA VAL A 12 24.68 75.38 26.05
C VAL A 12 24.28 73.90 26.16
N CYS A 13 24.05 73.40 27.37
CA CYS A 13 23.58 72.01 27.56
C CYS A 13 22.18 71.78 26.96
N LEU A 14 21.28 72.75 27.08
CA LEU A 14 19.94 72.65 26.48
C LEU A 14 20.00 72.64 24.96
N ILE A 15 20.81 73.52 24.36
CA ILE A 15 20.99 73.57 22.90
C ILE A 15 21.65 72.29 22.38
N ALA A 16 22.65 71.76 23.08
CA ALA A 16 23.31 70.51 22.71
C ALA A 16 22.35 69.31 22.79
N SER A 17 21.50 69.27 23.83
CA SER A 17 20.51 68.20 24.01
C SER A 17 19.42 68.25 22.93
N PHE A 18 18.87 69.44 22.66
CA PHE A 18 17.85 69.61 21.62
C PHE A 18 18.42 69.39 20.21
N GLY A 19 19.61 69.92 19.94
CA GLY A 19 20.30 69.74 18.66
C GLY A 19 20.65 68.28 18.40
N GLY A 20 21.13 67.56 19.42
CA GLY A 20 21.40 66.13 19.35
C GLY A 20 20.15 65.30 19.08
N ALA A 21 19.06 65.57 19.79
CA ALA A 21 17.78 64.89 19.57
C ALA A 21 17.23 65.14 18.15
N PHE A 22 17.31 66.39 17.67
CA PHE A 22 16.86 66.74 16.32
C PHE A 22 17.69 66.07 15.22
N ILE A 23 19.01 66.02 15.37
CA ILE A 23 19.90 65.34 14.42
C ILE A 23 19.68 63.83 14.44
N TYR A 24 19.49 63.24 15.62
CA TYR A 24 19.16 61.81 15.75
C TYR A 24 17.85 61.48 15.04
N ASP A 25 16.81 62.29 15.24
CA ASP A 25 15.52 62.05 14.58
C ASP A 25 15.59 62.28 13.07
N THR A 26 16.30 63.32 12.62
CA THR A 26 16.39 63.66 11.19
C THR A 26 17.25 62.66 10.40
N PHE A 27 18.33 62.14 10.99
CA PHE A 27 19.31 61.32 10.26
C PHE A 27 19.32 59.85 10.67
N PHE A 28 18.84 59.50 11.86
CA PHE A 28 18.93 58.14 12.41
C PHE A 28 17.58 57.51 12.76
N SER A 29 16.49 58.28 12.95
CA SER A 29 15.11 57.75 12.96
C SER A 29 14.67 57.43 11.53
N SER A 30 15.34 56.48 10.88
CA SER A 30 14.69 55.74 9.81
C SER A 30 13.68 54.81 10.48
N ASP A 31 12.39 55.05 10.26
CA ASP A 31 11.37 54.04 10.48
C ASP A 31 11.83 52.79 9.74
N ARG A 32 12.44 51.84 10.47
CA ARG A 32 12.60 50.49 9.97
C ARG A 32 11.20 49.90 9.98
N THR A 33 10.42 50.27 8.98
CA THR A 33 9.38 49.40 8.48
C THR A 33 10.10 48.12 8.09
N ILE A 34 10.08 47.16 9.01
CA ILE A 34 10.29 45.77 8.64
C ILE A 34 9.11 45.49 7.72
N ILE A 35 9.33 45.69 6.42
CA ILE A 35 8.50 45.04 5.42
C ILE A 35 8.80 43.57 5.67
N ILE A 36 7.97 42.94 6.52
CA ILE A 36 7.76 41.51 6.39
C ILE A 36 7.16 41.41 4.99
N GLN A 37 8.02 41.21 4.00
CA GLN A 37 7.59 40.53 2.81
C GLN A 37 7.06 39.22 3.36
N LYS A 38 5.73 39.12 3.45
CA LYS A 38 5.07 37.84 3.50
C LYS A 38 5.51 37.20 2.20
N GLU A 39 6.63 36.50 2.25
CA GLU A 39 7.03 35.58 1.23
C GLU A 39 5.78 34.74 1.02
N ALA A 40 5.15 34.94 -0.13
CA ALA A 40 3.95 34.20 -0.46
C ALA A 40 4.31 32.74 -0.18
N GLU A 41 3.52 32.07 0.66
CA GLU A 41 3.63 30.63 0.87
C GLU A 41 3.50 29.95 -0.49
N LYS A 42 4.59 29.88 -1.24
CA LYS A 42 4.77 28.98 -2.34
C LYS A 42 4.97 27.63 -1.68
N GLY A 43 3.87 26.94 -1.39
CA GLY A 43 3.96 25.52 -1.04
C GLY A 43 2.82 24.92 -0.24
N ALA A 44 1.84 25.68 0.26
CA ALA A 44 0.64 25.04 0.79
C ALA A 44 -0.36 24.85 -0.34
N ILE A 45 -0.33 23.69 -1.00
CA ILE A 45 -1.44 23.25 -1.85
C ILE A 45 -2.67 23.20 -0.93
N PRO A 46 -3.74 23.98 -1.19
CA PRO A 46 -4.94 23.87 -0.39
C PRO A 46 -5.48 22.44 -0.55
N ILE A 47 -5.46 21.66 0.55
CA ILE A 47 -6.09 20.34 0.57
C ILE A 47 -7.59 20.58 0.42
N HIS A 48 -8.11 20.22 -0.75
CA HIS A 48 -9.52 20.40 -1.08
C HIS A 48 -10.32 19.40 -0.23
N ASN A 49 -11.00 19.88 0.82
CA ASN A 49 -11.82 19.03 1.70
C ASN A 49 -13.06 18.41 1.03
N GLY A 50 -13.31 18.70 -0.26
CA GLY A 50 -14.42 18.17 -1.05
C GLY A 50 -14.24 16.72 -1.56
N GLU A 51 -13.02 16.17 -1.52
CA GLU A 51 -12.69 14.85 -2.10
C GLU A 51 -12.87 13.67 -1.12
N THR A 52 -13.09 13.92 0.17
CA THR A 52 -13.12 12.84 1.18
C THR A 52 -14.38 11.97 1.10
N ALA A 53 -15.53 12.58 0.76
CA ALA A 53 -16.77 11.84 0.47
C ALA A 53 -16.66 11.02 -0.83
N ASP A 54 -15.84 11.50 -1.78
CA ASP A 54 -15.56 10.81 -3.05
C ASP A 54 -14.66 9.58 -2.82
N LEU A 55 -13.64 9.69 -1.95
CA LEU A 55 -12.77 8.57 -1.60
C LEU A 55 -13.52 7.43 -0.87
N GLN A 56 -14.36 7.74 0.11
CA GLN A 56 -15.15 6.71 0.79
C GLN A 56 -16.09 5.98 -0.19
N THR A 57 -16.74 6.73 -1.08
CA THR A 57 -17.61 6.17 -2.13
C THR A 57 -16.80 5.34 -3.12
N GLY A 58 -15.60 5.80 -3.47
CA GLY A 58 -14.64 5.12 -4.32
C GLY A 58 -14.22 3.76 -3.76
N PHE A 59 -13.83 3.69 -2.48
CA PHE A 59 -13.46 2.42 -1.85
C PHE A 59 -14.62 1.43 -1.75
N ILE A 60 -15.82 1.90 -1.42
CA ILE A 60 -17.02 1.05 -1.39
C ILE A 60 -17.32 0.50 -2.79
N SER A 61 -17.22 1.35 -3.81
CA SER A 61 -17.45 0.97 -5.21
C SER A 61 -16.41 -0.02 -5.71
N ALA A 62 -15.12 0.25 -5.44
CA ALA A 62 -14.02 -0.62 -5.81
C ALA A 62 -14.18 -2.00 -5.14
N SER A 63 -14.39 -2.03 -3.83
CA SER A 63 -14.64 -3.25 -3.07
C SER A 63 -15.79 -4.07 -3.64
N LYS A 64 -16.96 -3.46 -3.87
CA LYS A 64 -18.13 -4.15 -4.45
C LYS A 64 -17.88 -4.73 -5.84
N LYS A 65 -17.01 -4.10 -6.63
CA LYS A 65 -16.67 -4.57 -7.98
C LYS A 65 -15.60 -5.66 -7.97
N SER A 66 -14.67 -5.63 -7.02
CA SER A 66 -13.53 -6.55 -6.99
C SER A 66 -13.80 -7.83 -6.20
N THR A 67 -14.59 -7.79 -5.12
CA THR A 67 -14.80 -8.98 -4.27
C THR A 67 -15.46 -10.16 -4.99
N PRO A 68 -16.40 -9.99 -5.95
CA PRO A 68 -16.96 -11.12 -6.71
C PRO A 68 -15.92 -11.86 -7.57
N SER A 69 -14.85 -11.15 -7.96
CA SER A 69 -13.77 -11.70 -8.78
C SER A 69 -12.70 -12.43 -7.97
N VAL A 70 -12.72 -12.35 -6.64
CA VAL A 70 -11.75 -13.01 -5.77
C VAL A 70 -12.33 -14.31 -5.23
N VAL A 71 -11.54 -15.39 -5.28
CA VAL A 71 -11.94 -16.74 -4.88
C VAL A 71 -11.04 -17.28 -3.78
N PHE A 72 -11.55 -18.21 -2.99
CA PHE A 72 -10.74 -19.00 -2.07
C PHE A 72 -10.19 -20.22 -2.81
N ILE A 73 -8.92 -20.53 -2.58
CA ILE A 73 -8.24 -21.71 -3.11
C ILE A 73 -7.85 -22.59 -1.95
N LYS A 74 -8.22 -23.86 -2.06
CA LYS A 74 -7.83 -24.92 -1.14
C LYS A 74 -7.10 -25.99 -1.92
N THR A 75 -5.95 -26.38 -1.41
CA THR A 75 -5.16 -27.48 -1.99
C THR A 75 -5.00 -28.59 -0.98
N GLU A 76 -5.03 -29.83 -1.46
CA GLU A 76 -4.77 -31.02 -0.65
C GLU A 76 -3.59 -31.77 -1.27
N SER A 77 -2.63 -32.15 -0.43
CA SER A 77 -1.48 -32.98 -0.80
C SER A 77 -1.37 -34.17 0.15
N GLN A 78 -0.95 -35.31 -0.37
CA GLN A 78 -0.60 -36.48 0.41
C GLN A 78 0.85 -36.38 0.86
N TYR A 79 1.06 -36.22 2.17
CA TYR A 79 2.38 -36.22 2.78
C TYR A 79 2.65 -37.58 3.43
N GLN A 80 3.60 -38.33 2.89
CA GLN A 80 4.15 -39.51 3.57
C GLN A 80 5.15 -39.06 4.63
N ARG A 81 4.69 -39.02 5.89
CA ARG A 81 5.57 -38.74 7.02
C ARG A 81 6.39 -39.99 7.33
N SER A 82 7.64 -40.02 6.87
CA SER A 82 8.62 -41.01 7.33
C SER A 82 9.06 -40.68 8.76
N SER A 83 8.39 -41.24 9.77
CA SER A 83 8.89 -41.19 11.16
C SER A 83 9.87 -42.34 11.40
N SER A 84 11.15 -42.02 11.58
CA SER A 84 12.17 -43.00 11.96
C SER A 84 12.04 -43.34 13.45
N TRP A 85 11.31 -44.41 13.78
CA TRP A 85 11.17 -44.94 15.15
C TRP A 85 11.68 -46.38 15.29
N PHE A 86 12.96 -46.59 14.96
CA PHE A 86 13.87 -47.63 15.48
C PHE A 86 14.32 -48.82 14.60
N PHE A 87 13.64 -49.30 13.54
CA PHE A 87 14.13 -50.51 12.79
C PHE A 87 13.61 -50.70 11.34
N GLY A 88 13.47 -49.64 10.52
CA GLY A 88 13.35 -49.79 9.05
C GLY A 88 12.17 -50.61 8.47
N PHE A 89 11.17 -50.98 9.27
CA PHE A 89 9.98 -51.72 8.82
C PHE A 89 8.72 -50.94 9.20
N ASP A 90 8.02 -50.40 8.20
CA ASP A 90 6.71 -49.76 8.35
C ASP A 90 5.69 -50.47 7.44
N PRO A 91 4.91 -51.44 7.97
CA PRO A 91 3.90 -52.15 7.19
C PRO A 91 2.65 -51.31 6.91
N PHE A 92 2.53 -50.09 7.49
CA PHE A 92 1.31 -49.27 7.40
C PHE A 92 1.61 -47.75 7.34
N GLY A 93 2.60 -47.34 6.53
CA GLY A 93 2.98 -45.95 6.29
C GLY A 93 1.80 -44.99 6.38
N ARG A 94 1.77 -44.16 7.44
CA ARG A 94 0.65 -43.24 7.67
C ARG A 94 0.76 -42.09 6.68
N VAL A 95 -0.02 -42.16 5.60
CA VAL A 95 -0.24 -41.04 4.68
C VAL A 95 -1.07 -39.99 5.42
N GLY A 96 -0.45 -38.85 5.74
CA GLY A 96 -1.16 -37.68 6.26
C GLY A 96 -1.61 -36.80 5.10
N LYS A 97 -2.81 -36.23 5.17
CA LYS A 97 -3.21 -35.16 4.25
C LYS A 97 -2.73 -33.82 4.81
N VAL A 98 -2.03 -33.04 4.01
CA VAL A 98 -1.69 -31.64 4.31
C VAL A 98 -2.50 -30.75 3.39
N ALA A 99 -3.19 -29.77 3.96
CA ALA A 99 -3.94 -28.78 3.20
C ALA A 99 -3.23 -27.43 3.24
N SER A 100 -3.20 -26.74 2.10
CA SER A 100 -2.79 -25.34 2.00
C SER A 100 -3.97 -24.52 1.49
N THR A 101 -3.94 -23.22 1.77
CA THR A 101 -5.01 -22.29 1.41
C THR A 101 -4.45 -20.99 0.88
N GLY A 102 -5.18 -20.36 -0.03
CA GLY A 102 -4.82 -19.07 -0.58
C GLY A 102 -5.99 -18.41 -1.30
N SER A 103 -5.68 -17.34 -2.02
CA SER A 103 -6.64 -16.60 -2.84
C SER A 103 -6.33 -16.75 -4.31
N GLY A 104 -7.34 -16.54 -5.14
CA GLY A 104 -7.18 -16.39 -6.58
C GLY A 104 -8.06 -15.28 -7.12
N VAL A 105 -7.76 -14.85 -8.34
CA VAL A 105 -8.51 -13.82 -9.04
C VAL A 105 -9.04 -14.40 -10.35
N ILE A 106 -10.35 -14.27 -10.57
CA ILE A 106 -11.02 -14.64 -11.80
C ILE A 106 -10.63 -13.62 -12.88
N VAL A 107 -10.06 -14.11 -13.97
CA VAL A 107 -9.57 -13.27 -15.08
C VAL A 107 -10.40 -13.42 -16.34
N SER A 108 -11.30 -14.42 -16.39
CA SER A 108 -12.22 -14.62 -17.50
C SER A 108 -13.56 -15.19 -17.03
N ALA A 109 -14.64 -14.79 -17.71
CA ALA A 109 -16.02 -15.20 -17.39
C ALA A 109 -16.27 -16.71 -17.56
N ASP A 110 -15.43 -17.39 -18.35
CA ASP A 110 -15.45 -18.83 -18.59
C ASP A 110 -14.57 -19.62 -17.60
N GLY A 111 -14.05 -19.02 -16.52
CA GLY A 111 -13.46 -19.80 -15.41
C GLY A 111 -11.95 -19.87 -15.34
N TYR A 112 -11.21 -18.98 -16.01
CA TYR A 112 -9.77 -18.83 -15.78
C TYR A 112 -9.49 -18.02 -14.52
N ILE A 113 -8.56 -18.52 -13.69
CA ILE A 113 -8.20 -17.94 -12.39
C ILE A 113 -6.68 -17.87 -12.26
N ILE A 114 -6.15 -16.73 -11.85
CA ILE A 114 -4.73 -16.55 -11.50
C ILE A 114 -4.56 -16.68 -9.99
N THR A 115 -3.49 -17.34 -9.56
CA THR A 115 -3.04 -17.42 -8.17
C THR A 115 -1.51 -17.53 -8.12
N ASN A 116 -0.95 -17.69 -6.92
CA ASN A 116 0.46 -17.92 -6.74
C ASN A 116 0.87 -19.37 -7.01
N HIS A 117 2.07 -19.57 -7.53
CA HIS A 117 2.65 -20.91 -7.72
C HIS A 117 2.76 -21.65 -6.38
N HIS A 118 3.28 -20.99 -5.33
CA HIS A 118 3.49 -21.62 -4.04
C HIS A 118 2.18 -22.10 -3.35
N VAL A 119 1.02 -21.53 -3.71
CA VAL A 119 -0.29 -21.95 -3.18
C VAL A 119 -0.69 -23.33 -3.72
N ILE A 120 -0.33 -23.61 -4.98
CA ILE A 120 -0.68 -24.85 -5.69
C ILE A 120 0.45 -25.87 -5.77
N GLN A 121 1.62 -25.52 -5.23
CA GLN A 121 2.80 -26.36 -5.30
C GLN A 121 2.56 -27.69 -4.59
N ASN A 122 2.86 -28.81 -5.27
CA ASN A 122 2.69 -30.18 -4.78
C ASN A 122 1.23 -30.54 -4.40
N ALA A 123 0.25 -29.79 -4.88
CA ALA A 123 -1.16 -30.13 -4.68
C ALA A 123 -1.57 -31.33 -5.53
N ASP A 124 -2.12 -32.37 -4.91
CA ASP A 124 -2.76 -33.49 -5.62
C ASP A 124 -4.17 -33.11 -6.08
N LYS A 125 -4.85 -32.25 -5.30
CA LYS A 125 -6.18 -31.72 -5.60
C LYS A 125 -6.22 -30.23 -5.35
N ILE A 126 -6.82 -29.50 -6.29
CA ILE A 126 -7.05 -28.05 -6.20
C ILE A 126 -8.55 -27.81 -6.25
N GLU A 127 -9.05 -27.10 -5.25
CA GLU A 127 -10.46 -26.76 -5.07
C GLU A 127 -10.60 -25.24 -5.01
N VAL A 128 -11.47 -24.68 -5.83
CA VAL A 128 -11.79 -23.26 -5.87
C VAL A 128 -13.19 -23.05 -5.33
N VAL A 129 -13.33 -22.14 -4.36
CA VAL A 129 -14.61 -21.76 -3.80
C VAL A 129 -14.93 -20.31 -4.18
N LEU A 130 -16.07 -20.12 -4.85
CA LEU A 130 -16.55 -18.81 -5.24
C LEU A 130 -17.07 -18.04 -4.02
N SER A 131 -16.58 -16.81 -3.82
CA SER A 131 -16.91 -16.00 -2.63
C SER A 131 -18.40 -15.69 -2.48
N GLU A 132 -19.11 -15.38 -3.58
CA GLU A 132 -20.53 -15.00 -3.51
C GLU A 132 -21.47 -16.18 -3.23
N SER A 133 -21.26 -17.30 -3.92
CA SER A 133 -22.21 -18.43 -3.88
C SER A 133 -21.76 -19.55 -2.95
N GLN A 134 -20.54 -19.51 -2.44
CA GLN A 134 -19.90 -20.59 -1.68
C GLN A 134 -19.92 -21.94 -2.43
N LYS A 135 -19.98 -21.88 -3.76
CA LYS A 135 -19.94 -23.07 -4.62
C LYS A 135 -18.49 -23.46 -4.81
N SER A 136 -18.23 -24.75 -4.68
CA SER A 136 -16.91 -25.32 -4.85
C SER A 136 -16.78 -26.03 -6.19
N PHE A 137 -15.63 -25.86 -6.83
CA PHE A 137 -15.26 -26.47 -8.10
C PHE A 137 -13.87 -27.07 -8.01
N GLU A 138 -13.70 -28.27 -8.55
CA GLU A 138 -12.38 -28.81 -8.81
C GLU A 138 -11.73 -28.03 -9.95
N ALA A 139 -10.48 -27.61 -9.75
CA ALA A 139 -9.73 -26.81 -10.70
C ALA A 139 -8.64 -27.64 -11.38
N GLU A 140 -8.51 -27.44 -12.68
CA GLU A 140 -7.42 -27.99 -13.49
C GLU A 140 -6.28 -26.96 -13.56
N LEU A 141 -5.04 -27.41 -13.35
CA LEU A 141 -3.86 -26.58 -13.57
C LEU A 141 -3.62 -26.44 -15.07
N VAL A 142 -3.76 -25.22 -15.59
CA VAL A 142 -3.50 -24.91 -17.01
C VAL A 142 -2.00 -24.69 -17.23
N GLY A 143 -1.33 -24.02 -16.29
CA GLY A 143 0.10 -23.75 -16.35
C GLY A 143 0.61 -23.01 -15.13
N THR A 144 1.93 -23.00 -14.96
CA THR A 144 2.58 -22.28 -13.86
C THR A 144 3.96 -21.78 -14.27
N ALA A 145 4.38 -20.68 -13.64
CA ALA A 145 5.69 -20.07 -13.78
C ALA A 145 6.28 -19.85 -12.38
N ALA A 146 7.14 -20.78 -11.94
CA ALA A 146 7.80 -20.70 -10.63
C ALA A 146 8.68 -19.45 -10.50
N SER A 147 9.34 -19.04 -11.59
CA SER A 147 10.21 -17.85 -11.66
C SER A 147 9.52 -16.54 -11.33
N SER A 148 8.19 -16.44 -11.49
CA SER A 148 7.40 -15.26 -11.13
C SER A 148 6.36 -15.55 -10.03
N ASP A 149 6.42 -16.74 -9.43
CA ASP A 149 5.43 -17.25 -8.48
C ASP A 149 3.97 -17.16 -8.97
N LEU A 150 3.69 -17.52 -10.23
CA LEU A 150 2.34 -17.47 -10.81
C LEU A 150 1.81 -18.85 -11.23
N ALA A 151 0.50 -19.04 -11.14
CA ALA A 151 -0.22 -20.18 -11.67
C ALA A 151 -1.56 -19.76 -12.30
N LEU A 152 -1.94 -20.47 -13.35
CA LEU A 152 -3.22 -20.32 -14.04
C LEU A 152 -4.04 -21.60 -13.87
N LEU A 153 -5.24 -21.45 -13.34
CA LEU A 153 -6.20 -22.51 -13.09
C LEU A 153 -7.42 -22.36 -13.99
N LYS A 154 -8.13 -23.46 -14.23
CA LYS A 154 -9.40 -23.49 -14.94
C LYS A 154 -10.45 -24.26 -14.13
N ILE A 155 -11.62 -23.66 -13.94
CA ILE A 155 -12.81 -24.34 -13.39
C ILE A 155 -13.89 -24.49 -14.46
N LYS A 156 -14.76 -25.50 -14.30
CA LYS A 156 -15.87 -25.79 -15.24
C LYS A 156 -17.15 -25.06 -14.81
N THR A 157 -17.18 -23.75 -15.00
CA THR A 157 -18.36 -22.91 -14.82
C THR A 157 -18.25 -21.65 -15.67
N ASP A 158 -19.40 -21.10 -16.04
CA ASP A 158 -19.51 -19.86 -16.81
C ASP A 158 -20.21 -18.76 -15.97
N ASN A 159 -20.37 -17.59 -16.57
CA ASN A 159 -21.02 -16.41 -15.97
C ASN A 159 -20.33 -15.91 -14.69
N LEU A 160 -19.01 -16.06 -14.63
CA LEU A 160 -18.21 -15.45 -13.58
C LEU A 160 -18.01 -13.96 -13.84
N THR A 161 -17.73 -13.21 -12.77
CA THR A 161 -17.36 -11.80 -12.84
C THR A 161 -15.83 -11.67 -12.89
N PRO A 162 -15.22 -11.48 -14.08
CA PRO A 162 -13.77 -11.29 -14.17
C PRO A 162 -13.36 -9.92 -13.62
N ILE A 163 -12.15 -9.85 -13.07
CA ILE A 163 -11.54 -8.58 -12.70
C ILE A 163 -11.21 -7.76 -13.96
N THR A 164 -11.29 -6.44 -13.86
CA THR A 164 -10.79 -5.55 -14.91
C THR A 164 -9.31 -5.28 -14.70
N PHE A 165 -8.50 -5.51 -15.74
CA PHE A 165 -7.07 -5.17 -15.73
C PHE A 165 -6.83 -3.71 -16.07
N GLN A 166 -5.77 -3.16 -15.49
CA GLN A 166 -5.21 -1.84 -15.81
C GLN A 166 -3.70 -1.90 -15.90
N ASN A 167 -3.09 -0.88 -16.49
CA ASN A 167 -1.64 -0.81 -16.67
C ASN A 167 -0.93 -0.49 -15.34
N SER A 168 -0.09 -1.40 -14.85
CA SER A 168 0.68 -1.17 -13.61
C SER A 168 1.79 -0.12 -13.76
N ASP A 169 2.21 0.20 -14.99
CA ASP A 169 3.20 1.25 -15.24
C ASP A 169 2.65 2.64 -14.93
N GLU A 170 1.34 2.84 -15.06
CA GLU A 170 0.63 4.09 -14.77
C GLU A 170 0.38 4.32 -13.28
N LEU A 171 0.63 3.33 -12.43
CA LEU A 171 0.45 3.43 -10.99
C LEU A 171 1.44 4.45 -10.37
N GLU A 172 0.98 5.32 -9.48
CA GLU A 172 1.85 6.31 -8.82
C GLU A 172 2.13 5.97 -7.34
N ILE A 173 3.32 6.32 -6.84
CA ILE A 173 3.63 6.22 -5.41
C ILE A 173 2.75 7.24 -4.66
N GLY A 174 2.12 6.80 -3.57
CA GLY A 174 1.14 7.59 -2.81
C GLY A 174 -0.31 7.38 -3.26
N GLN A 175 -0.55 6.70 -4.38
CA GLN A 175 -1.90 6.40 -4.85
C GLN A 175 -2.59 5.41 -3.91
N TRP A 176 -3.87 5.65 -3.62
CA TRP A 176 -4.71 4.74 -2.85
C TRP A 176 -4.93 3.40 -3.56
N VAL A 177 -4.84 2.32 -2.80
CA VAL A 177 -5.06 0.95 -3.27
C VAL A 177 -5.90 0.15 -2.26
N LEU A 178 -6.59 -0.86 -2.77
CA LEU A 178 -7.22 -1.90 -1.96
C LEU A 178 -6.55 -3.23 -2.23
N ALA A 179 -6.16 -3.94 -1.16
CA ALA A 179 -5.82 -5.36 -1.25
C ALA A 179 -7.07 -6.18 -0.91
N VAL A 180 -7.40 -7.13 -1.78
CA VAL A 180 -8.59 -7.97 -1.66
C VAL A 180 -8.17 -9.43 -1.72
N GLY A 181 -8.52 -10.20 -0.70
CA GLY A 181 -8.21 -11.62 -0.61
C GLY A 181 -9.37 -12.40 0.01
N ASN A 182 -9.31 -13.72 -0.08
CA ASN A 182 -10.18 -14.64 0.64
C ASN A 182 -9.39 -15.83 1.24
N PRO A 183 -8.43 -15.62 2.17
CA PRO A 183 -7.59 -16.67 2.74
C PRO A 183 -8.30 -17.72 3.58
N PHE A 184 -9.45 -17.38 4.18
CA PHE A 184 -10.06 -18.15 5.27
C PHE A 184 -11.40 -18.78 4.90
N ASN A 185 -11.73 -18.83 3.60
CA ASN A 185 -13.06 -19.23 3.12
C ASN A 185 -14.19 -18.46 3.83
N LEU A 186 -13.95 -17.17 4.05
CA LEU A 186 -14.92 -16.22 4.60
C LEU A 186 -15.48 -15.38 3.46
N THR A 187 -16.33 -14.40 3.77
CA THR A 187 -16.55 -13.29 2.84
C THR A 187 -15.20 -12.57 2.62
N SER A 188 -14.87 -12.22 1.37
CA SER A 188 -13.58 -11.61 1.01
C SER A 188 -13.17 -10.48 1.96
N THR A 189 -11.91 -10.46 2.36
CA THR A 189 -11.31 -9.41 3.19
C THR A 189 -10.77 -8.31 2.30
N VAL A 190 -11.04 -7.06 2.68
CA VAL A 190 -10.58 -5.86 1.97
C VAL A 190 -9.81 -4.99 2.94
N THR A 191 -8.58 -4.64 2.59
CA THR A 191 -7.73 -3.70 3.34
C THR A 191 -7.33 -2.55 2.43
N ALA A 192 -7.18 -1.36 3.00
CA ALA A 192 -6.80 -0.16 2.26
C ALA A 192 -5.40 0.28 2.65
N GLY A 193 -4.72 0.91 1.70
CA GLY A 193 -3.40 1.52 1.89
C GLY A 193 -3.02 2.35 0.68
N ILE A 194 -1.75 2.65 0.56
CA ILE A 194 -1.16 3.38 -0.57
C ILE A 194 -0.08 2.56 -1.24
N VAL A 195 0.26 2.92 -2.47
CA VAL A 195 1.48 2.45 -3.13
C VAL A 195 2.68 3.09 -2.45
N SER A 196 3.52 2.29 -1.81
CA SER A 196 4.73 2.75 -1.13
C SER A 196 5.96 2.73 -2.05
N ALA A 197 6.02 1.78 -3.00
CA ALA A 197 7.11 1.66 -3.98
C ALA A 197 6.69 0.79 -5.18
N LYS A 198 7.46 0.86 -6.27
CA LYS A 198 7.29 0.05 -7.50
C LYS A 198 8.62 -0.56 -7.94
N GLY A 199 8.56 -1.63 -8.73
CA GLY A 199 9.73 -2.24 -9.38
C GLY A 199 10.78 -2.78 -8.40
N ARG A 200 10.34 -3.30 -7.24
CA ARG A 200 11.26 -3.80 -6.21
C ARG A 200 11.64 -5.25 -6.52
N ASN A 201 12.94 -5.53 -6.43
CA ASN A 201 13.52 -6.86 -6.41
C ASN A 201 14.02 -7.11 -4.98
N ILE A 202 13.48 -8.12 -4.31
CA ILE A 202 13.76 -8.44 -2.91
C ILE A 202 14.26 -9.88 -2.72
N ASN A 203 14.41 -10.63 -3.82
CA ASN A 203 14.95 -11.98 -3.90
C ASN A 203 14.20 -12.96 -2.99
N ILE A 204 12.86 -12.94 -3.06
CA ILE A 204 11.99 -13.83 -2.31
C ILE A 204 11.51 -15.02 -3.15
N VAL A 205 11.52 -14.90 -4.48
CA VAL A 205 11.17 -16.00 -5.37
C VAL A 205 12.31 -17.00 -5.41
N ASN A 206 12.06 -18.21 -4.92
CA ASN A 206 13.04 -19.28 -4.83
C ASN A 206 13.13 -20.07 -6.16
N ASP A 207 13.71 -19.44 -7.18
CA ASP A 207 13.95 -20.03 -8.50
C ASP A 207 15.40 -19.73 -8.96
N GLN A 208 15.89 -20.46 -9.96
CA GLN A 208 17.22 -20.23 -10.54
C GLN A 208 17.30 -18.89 -11.29
N PHE A 209 16.20 -18.44 -11.88
CA PHE A 209 16.09 -17.18 -12.63
C PHE A 209 14.84 -16.41 -12.20
N PRO A 210 14.84 -15.82 -10.99
CA PRO A 210 13.67 -15.12 -10.45
C PRO A 210 13.36 -13.87 -11.27
N ILE A 211 12.09 -13.72 -11.63
CA ILE A 211 11.51 -12.56 -12.30
C ILE A 211 10.69 -11.81 -11.25
N GLU A 212 11.29 -10.76 -10.71
CA GLU A 212 10.66 -9.91 -9.70
C GLU A 212 10.44 -8.51 -10.25
N SER A 213 9.32 -7.91 -9.86
CA SER A 213 9.02 -6.49 -10.05
C SER A 213 7.83 -6.15 -9.17
N PHE A 214 8.07 -6.10 -7.86
CA PHE A 214 6.98 -5.95 -6.89
C PHE A 214 6.49 -4.51 -6.76
N ILE A 215 5.19 -4.38 -6.53
CA ILE A 215 4.55 -3.19 -5.99
C ILE A 215 4.54 -3.37 -4.46
N GLN A 216 5.04 -2.37 -3.74
CA GLN A 216 4.97 -2.33 -2.29
C GLN A 216 3.78 -1.48 -1.86
N THR A 217 3.02 -1.96 -0.88
CA THR A 217 1.92 -1.22 -0.26
C THR A 217 1.96 -1.40 1.25
N ASP A 218 1.39 -0.45 1.98
CA ASP A 218 1.12 -0.55 3.41
C ASP A 218 -0.29 -1.10 3.73
N ALA A 219 -1.10 -1.41 2.71
CA ALA A 219 -2.33 -2.17 2.89
C ALA A 219 -1.99 -3.52 3.54
N ALA A 220 -2.73 -3.90 4.59
CA ALA A 220 -2.45 -5.13 5.31
C ALA A 220 -2.71 -6.36 4.42
N ILE A 221 -1.66 -7.17 4.20
CA ILE A 221 -1.71 -8.43 3.46
C ILE A 221 -1.34 -9.56 4.43
N ASN A 222 -2.23 -10.54 4.58
CA ASN A 222 -2.02 -11.70 5.45
C ASN A 222 -1.73 -12.95 4.60
N PRO A 223 -1.09 -14.00 5.17
CA PRO A 223 -0.94 -15.27 4.48
C PRO A 223 -2.27 -15.78 3.90
N GLY A 224 -2.26 -16.04 2.60
CA GLY A 224 -3.39 -16.50 1.82
C GLY A 224 -4.28 -15.42 1.22
N ASN A 225 -4.04 -14.12 1.47
CA ASN A 225 -4.61 -13.04 0.66
C ASN A 225 -4.02 -13.04 -0.75
#